data_AF-A0A265Q3F9-F1
#
_entry.id   AF-A0A265Q3F9-F1
#
_cell.length_a   1.000
_cell.length_b   1.000
_cell.length_c   1.000
_cell.angle_alpha   90.00
_cell.angle_beta   90.00
_cell.angle_gamma   90.00
#
_symmetry.space_group_name_H-M   'P 1'
#
loop_
_entity.id
_entity.type
_entity.pdbx_description
1 polymer ?
#
loop_
_entity_poly.entity_id
_entity_poly.type
_entity_poly.pdbx_seq_one_letter_code
_entity_poly.pdbx_strand_id
1 'polypeptide(L)'
;MSFWNSVKRKARKEHTCKYCGKKIKKGEEYSRETGIYEGDFNDYCLCLRCRFLVDEFEHDDYLHEFADTLIDNDLMLCPACGTSNLSEWEFTDDMQSCECECDNCGEKWVADLSIEGIKRIITSTR
;
A
#
# COMPACT_ATOMS: atom_id res chain seq x y z
N MET A 1 17.84 0.33 22.89
CA MET A 1 16.42 0.71 23.05
C MET A 1 15.88 0.93 21.66
N SER A 2 14.97 0.08 21.20
CA SER A 2 14.16 0.35 20.02
C SER A 2 13.03 1.29 20.41
N PHE A 3 12.70 2.23 19.54
CA PHE A 3 11.48 3.03 19.67
C PHE A 3 10.89 3.20 18.29
N TRP A 4 9.56 3.30 18.21
CA TRP A 4 8.86 3.62 16.98
C TRP A 4 7.79 4.66 17.26
N ASN A 5 7.69 5.66 16.38
CA ASN A 5 6.74 6.75 16.51
C ASN A 5 6.14 7.09 15.14
N SER A 6 4.80 7.07 15.10
CA SER A 6 3.98 7.35 13.93
C SER A 6 3.12 8.59 14.19
N VAL A 7 3.22 9.61 13.34
CA VAL A 7 2.47 10.87 13.51
C VAL A 7 1.86 11.34 12.19
N LYS A 8 0.54 11.55 12.19
CA LYS A 8 -0.18 12.17 11.06
C LYS A 8 0.19 13.65 10.93
N ARG A 9 0.51 14.07 9.71
CA ARG A 9 0.93 15.44 9.36
C ARG A 9 0.32 15.86 8.03
N LYS A 10 0.20 17.18 7.84
CA LYS A 10 -0.14 17.78 6.55
C LYS A 10 1.14 18.20 5.82
N ALA A 11 1.28 17.76 4.57
CA ALA A 11 2.47 18.00 3.75
C ALA A 11 2.65 19.50 3.45
N ARG A 12 3.80 20.06 3.84
CA ARG A 12 4.15 21.46 3.54
C ARG A 12 4.89 21.62 2.20
N LYS A 13 5.44 20.52 1.70
CA LYS A 13 6.09 20.35 0.40
C LYS A 13 5.77 18.94 -0.12
N GLU A 14 6.11 18.64 -1.36
CA GLU A 14 5.97 17.29 -1.89
C GLU A 14 6.87 16.30 -1.14
N HIS A 15 6.33 15.12 -0.85
CA HIS A 15 7.06 13.97 -0.31
C HIS A 15 6.82 12.75 -1.21
N THR A 16 7.66 11.73 -1.07
CA THR A 16 7.47 10.43 -1.72
C THR A 16 7.16 9.40 -0.64
N CYS A 17 6.08 8.64 -0.81
CA CYS A 17 5.76 7.52 0.07
C CYS A 17 6.88 6.47 -0.03
N LYS A 18 7.47 6.08 1.10
CA LYS A 18 8.55 5.09 1.14
C LYS A 18 8.07 3.71 0.69
N TYR A 19 6.81 3.38 0.92
CA TYR A 19 6.26 2.07 0.66
C TYR A 19 5.82 1.90 -0.80
N CYS A 20 4.87 2.71 -1.27
CA CYS A 20 4.34 2.58 -2.63
C CYS A 20 4.92 3.57 -3.66
N GLY A 21 5.84 4.45 -3.29
CA GLY A 21 6.40 5.45 -4.22
C GLY A 21 5.46 6.62 -4.60
N LYS A 22 4.17 6.61 -4.21
CA LYS A 22 3.23 7.71 -4.48
C LYS A 22 3.81 9.07 -4.08
N LYS A 23 3.65 10.06 -4.95
CA LYS A 23 3.89 11.47 -4.61
C LYS A 23 2.79 12.00 -3.69
N ILE A 24 3.18 12.42 -2.50
CA ILE A 24 2.33 13.07 -1.50
C ILE A 24 2.42 14.57 -1.76
N LYS A 25 1.37 15.14 -2.35
CA LYS A 25 1.37 16.55 -2.77
C LYS A 25 1.30 17.48 -1.56
N LYS A 26 1.73 18.73 -1.74
CA LYS A 26 1.56 19.78 -0.73
C LYS A 26 0.08 19.91 -0.36
N GLY A 27 -0.21 19.88 0.93
CA GLY A 27 -1.58 19.93 1.46
C GLY A 27 -2.22 18.56 1.69
N GLU A 28 -1.67 17.46 1.17
CA GLU A 28 -2.13 16.11 1.49
C GLU A 28 -1.72 15.70 2.91
N GLU A 29 -2.50 14.82 3.52
CA GLU A 29 -2.16 14.19 4.79
C GLU A 29 -1.30 12.95 4.56
N TYR A 30 -0.35 12.72 5.47
CA TYR A 30 0.55 11.58 5.44
C TYR A 30 0.97 11.22 6.87
N SER A 31 1.54 10.03 7.03
CA SER A 31 2.15 9.60 8.29
C SER A 31 3.66 9.76 8.23
N ARG A 32 4.23 10.42 9.24
CA ARG A 32 5.68 10.49 9.44
C ARG A 32 6.07 9.39 10.42
N GLU A 33 6.94 8.50 9.97
CA GLU A 33 7.46 7.38 10.73
C GLU A 33 8.89 7.69 11.16
N THR A 34 9.17 7.57 12.45
CA THR A 34 10.52 7.78 13.02
C THR A 34 10.79 6.72 14.08
N GLY A 35 11.94 6.06 14.03
CA GLY A 35 12.26 5.02 15.00
C GLY A 35 13.66 4.47 14.87
N ILE A 36 14.02 3.54 15.77
CA ILE A 36 15.25 2.76 15.70
C ILE A 36 14.89 1.29 15.56
N TYR A 37 15.33 0.68 14.47
CA TYR A 37 15.20 -0.74 14.19
C TYR A 37 16.59 -1.36 14.02
N GLU A 38 16.90 -2.41 14.76
CA GLU A 38 18.22 -3.08 14.79
C GLU A 38 19.44 -2.16 14.98
N GLY A 39 19.23 -0.97 15.55
CA GLY A 39 20.28 0.04 15.76
C GLY A 39 20.33 1.13 14.68
N ASP A 40 19.58 0.97 13.59
CA ASP A 40 19.46 1.94 12.52
C ASP A 40 18.28 2.89 12.74
N PHE A 41 18.58 4.18 12.64
CA PHE A 41 17.56 5.23 12.71
C PHE A 41 16.81 5.33 11.38
N ASN A 42 15.51 5.12 11.45
CA ASN A 42 14.59 5.21 10.33
C ASN A 42 13.79 6.51 10.43
N ASP A 43 13.67 7.21 9.30
CA ASP A 43 12.89 8.44 9.18
C ASP A 43 12.30 8.55 7.77
N TYR A 44 11.02 8.24 7.63
CA TYR A 44 10.35 8.19 6.33
C TYR A 44 8.88 8.62 6.38
N CYS A 45 8.28 8.77 5.19
CA CYS A 45 6.90 9.21 5.02
C CYS A 45 6.08 8.09 4.38
N LEU A 46 4.89 7.84 4.91
CA LEU A 46 3.90 6.95 4.31
C LEU A 46 2.64 7.74 3.94
N CYS A 47 2.07 7.49 2.76
CA CYS A 47 0.71 7.98 2.49
C CYS A 47 -0.28 7.28 3.45
N LEU A 48 -1.45 7.87 3.69
CA LEU A 48 -2.40 7.32 4.66
C LEU A 48 -2.86 5.90 4.30
N ARG A 49 -2.96 5.58 3.01
CA ARG A 49 -3.24 4.21 2.54
C ARG A 49 -2.15 3.24 2.98
N CYS A 50 -0.89 3.55 2.67
CA CYS A 50 0.24 2.69 3.01
C CYS A 50 0.38 2.54 4.51
N ARG A 51 0.11 3.60 5.28
CA ARG A 51 0.07 3.50 6.74
C ARG A 51 -1.02 2.51 7.21
N PHE A 52 -2.19 2.56 6.59
CA PHE A 52 -3.28 1.64 6.88
C PHE A 52 -2.92 0.18 6.53
N LEU A 53 -2.29 -0.07 5.38
CA LEU A 53 -1.80 -1.41 5.04
C LEU A 53 -0.79 -1.94 6.06
N VAL A 54 0.16 -1.10 6.49
CA VAL A 54 1.11 -1.46 7.55
C VAL A 54 0.40 -1.80 8.86
N ASP A 55 -0.67 -1.09 9.23
CA ASP A 55 -1.46 -1.44 10.42
C ASP A 55 -2.19 -2.78 10.30
N GLU A 56 -2.68 -3.12 9.10
CA GLU A 56 -3.49 -4.31 8.89
C GLU A 56 -2.66 -5.57 8.64
N PHE A 57 -1.49 -5.47 7.99
CA PHE A 57 -0.78 -6.64 7.46
C PHE A 57 0.68 -6.77 7.88
N GLU A 58 1.37 -5.65 8.14
CA GLU A 58 2.79 -5.69 8.50
C GLU A 58 2.90 -5.84 10.03
N HIS A 59 3.09 -7.08 10.46
CA HIS A 59 3.21 -7.45 11.88
C HIS A 59 4.65 -7.67 12.34
N ASP A 60 5.59 -7.76 11.40
CA ASP A 60 7.01 -7.73 11.68
C ASP A 60 7.58 -6.32 11.53
N ASP A 61 8.78 -6.13 12.05
CA ASP A 61 9.44 -4.82 12.06
C ASP A 61 10.00 -4.44 10.66
N TYR A 62 9.68 -5.22 9.63
CA TYR A 62 10.10 -4.98 8.26
C TYR A 62 8.96 -4.38 7.44
N LEU A 63 9.30 -3.58 6.43
CA LEU A 63 8.33 -3.09 5.46
C LEU A 63 8.55 -3.87 4.17
N HIS A 64 7.66 -4.80 3.86
CA HIS A 64 7.73 -5.60 2.65
C HIS A 64 7.61 -4.75 1.37
N GLU A 65 7.79 -5.37 0.21
CA GLU A 65 7.51 -4.69 -1.05
C GLU A 65 6.00 -4.45 -1.20
N PHE A 66 5.63 -3.27 -1.69
CA PHE A 66 4.22 -2.88 -1.79
C PHE A 66 3.41 -3.85 -2.66
N ALA A 67 3.99 -4.35 -3.75
CA ALA A 67 3.32 -5.31 -4.63
C ALA A 67 3.05 -6.64 -3.91
N ASP A 68 4.04 -7.15 -3.19
CA ASP A 68 3.94 -8.41 -2.43
C ASP A 68 2.81 -8.32 -1.41
N THR A 69 2.75 -7.24 -0.61
CA THR A 69 1.67 -7.06 0.37
C THR A 69 0.28 -7.02 -0.29
N LEU A 70 0.14 -6.50 -1.51
CA LEU A 70 -1.14 -6.53 -2.22
C LEU A 70 -1.52 -7.94 -2.68
N ILE A 71 -0.55 -8.71 -3.19
CA ILE A 71 -0.77 -10.06 -3.72
C ILE A 71 -1.02 -11.04 -2.57
N ASP A 72 -0.18 -11.02 -1.55
CA ASP A 72 -0.22 -11.95 -0.40
C ASP A 72 -1.48 -11.78 0.44
N ASN A 73 -2.11 -10.60 0.39
CA ASN A 73 -3.32 -10.28 1.14
C ASN A 73 -4.57 -10.15 0.24
N ASP A 74 -4.53 -10.75 -0.95
CA ASP A 74 -5.69 -10.87 -1.85
C ASP A 74 -6.35 -9.53 -2.21
N LEU A 75 -5.56 -8.44 -2.29
CA LEU A 75 -6.06 -7.10 -2.60
C LEU A 75 -6.23 -6.85 -4.10
N MET A 76 -5.82 -7.81 -4.94
CA MET A 76 -5.92 -7.76 -6.41
C MET A 76 -6.52 -9.06 -6.96
N LEU A 77 -7.55 -9.60 -6.32
CA LEU A 77 -8.25 -10.78 -6.82
C LEU A 77 -9.04 -10.49 -8.10
N CYS A 78 -9.03 -11.46 -9.01
CA CYS A 78 -9.87 -11.44 -10.19
C CYS A 78 -11.36 -11.43 -9.78
N PRO A 79 -12.15 -10.43 -10.20
CA PRO A 79 -13.55 -10.32 -9.82
C PRO A 79 -14.43 -11.43 -10.44
N ALA A 80 -13.97 -12.06 -11.53
CA ALA A 80 -14.72 -13.10 -12.22
C ALA A 80 -14.52 -14.51 -11.63
N CYS A 81 -13.28 -14.87 -11.27
CA CYS A 81 -12.96 -16.22 -10.80
C CYS A 81 -12.29 -16.29 -9.43
N GLY A 82 -12.00 -15.15 -8.80
CA GLY A 82 -11.48 -15.08 -7.43
C GLY A 82 -10.03 -15.57 -7.25
N THR A 83 -9.24 -15.64 -8.32
CA THR A 83 -7.81 -15.99 -8.23
C THR A 83 -6.94 -14.73 -8.16
N SER A 84 -5.79 -14.82 -7.50
CA SER A 84 -4.73 -13.80 -7.49
C SER A 84 -3.66 -14.02 -8.57
N ASN A 85 -3.79 -15.06 -9.39
CA ASN A 85 -2.83 -15.32 -10.47
C ASN A 85 -3.04 -14.36 -11.65
N LEU A 86 -2.15 -13.38 -11.77
CA LEU A 86 -2.17 -12.34 -12.81
C LEU A 86 -1.14 -12.66 -13.89
N SER A 87 -1.54 -12.60 -15.15
CA SER A 87 -0.63 -12.75 -16.30
C SER A 87 0.12 -11.46 -16.59
N GLU A 88 -0.58 -10.32 -16.47
CA GLU A 88 -0.03 -8.98 -16.61
C GLU A 88 -0.61 -8.06 -15.54
N TRP A 89 0.21 -7.14 -15.02
CA TRP A 89 -0.24 -6.09 -14.13
C TRP A 89 0.65 -4.85 -14.21
N GLU A 90 0.02 -3.68 -14.13
CA GLU A 90 0.70 -2.38 -14.18
C GLU A 90 0.06 -1.37 -13.22
N PHE A 91 0.87 -0.75 -12.36
CA PHE A 91 0.39 0.33 -11.50
C PHE A 91 0.26 1.64 -12.28
N THR A 92 -0.80 2.40 -11.97
CA THR A 92 -0.93 3.77 -12.46
C THR A 92 0.15 4.69 -11.89
N ASP A 93 0.50 5.78 -12.59
CA ASP A 93 1.52 6.75 -12.17
C ASP A 93 1.30 7.33 -10.76
N ASP A 94 0.04 7.48 -10.35
CA ASP A 94 -0.31 8.00 -9.03
C ASP A 94 -0.28 6.91 -7.93
N MET A 95 0.01 5.68 -8.33
CA MET A 95 0.06 4.46 -7.55
C MET A 95 -1.24 4.15 -6.83
N GLN A 96 -2.40 4.63 -7.30
CA GLN A 96 -3.72 4.44 -6.66
C GLN A 96 -4.58 3.36 -7.30
N SER A 97 -4.16 2.79 -8.43
CA SER A 97 -4.83 1.67 -9.06
C SER A 97 -3.83 0.75 -9.75
N CYS A 98 -4.26 -0.47 -10.05
CA CYS A 98 -3.50 -1.43 -10.83
C CYS A 98 -4.39 -1.96 -11.95
N GLU A 99 -3.91 -1.90 -13.19
CA GLU A 99 -4.53 -2.59 -14.30
C GLU A 99 -4.06 -4.06 -14.26
N CYS A 100 -5.01 -4.99 -14.25
CA CYS A 100 -4.75 -6.41 -14.04
C CYS A 100 -5.37 -7.25 -15.15
N GLU A 101 -4.67 -8.32 -15.55
CA GLU A 101 -5.21 -9.38 -16.40
C GLU A 101 -5.07 -10.74 -15.71
N CYS A 102 -6.16 -11.51 -15.67
CA CYS A 102 -6.18 -12.82 -15.02
C CYS A 102 -5.59 -13.90 -15.91
N ASP A 103 -4.59 -14.63 -15.41
CA ASP A 103 -3.98 -15.76 -16.12
C ASP A 103 -4.95 -16.96 -16.29
N ASN A 104 -5.90 -17.12 -15.36
CA ASN A 104 -6.83 -18.25 -15.37
C ASN A 104 -8.03 -18.08 -16.33
N CYS A 105 -8.58 -16.87 -16.43
CA CYS A 105 -9.81 -16.63 -17.20
C CYS A 105 -9.72 -15.51 -18.25
N GLY A 106 -8.60 -14.78 -18.31
CA GLY A 106 -8.38 -13.68 -19.25
C GLY A 106 -9.17 -12.41 -18.94
N GLU A 107 -9.87 -12.35 -17.81
CA GLU A 107 -10.60 -11.14 -17.39
C GLU A 107 -9.60 -10.00 -17.16
N LYS A 108 -9.96 -8.80 -17.64
CA LYS A 108 -9.18 -7.57 -17.43
C LYS A 108 -9.97 -6.62 -16.55
N TRP A 109 -9.35 -6.10 -15.49
CA TRP A 109 -9.99 -5.14 -14.60
C TRP A 109 -8.99 -4.12 -14.04
N VAL A 110 -9.53 -3.08 -13.42
CA VAL A 110 -8.74 -2.09 -12.70
C VAL A 110 -9.01 -2.25 -11.21
N ALA A 111 -8.00 -2.70 -10.46
CA ALA A 111 -8.07 -2.78 -9.01
C ALA A 111 -8.01 -1.36 -8.41
N ASP A 112 -9.03 -1.00 -7.63
CA ASP A 112 -9.05 0.25 -6.86
C ASP A 112 -8.17 0.10 -5.61
N LEU A 113 -6.93 0.57 -5.72
CA LEU A 113 -5.96 0.58 -4.63
C LEU A 113 -6.00 1.90 -3.87
N SER A 114 -7.03 2.74 -3.99
CA SER A 114 -7.18 3.90 -3.11
C SER A 114 -7.39 3.45 -1.67
N ILE A 115 -7.23 4.35 -0.69
CA ILE A 115 -7.49 3.99 0.71
C ILE A 115 -8.91 3.46 0.92
N GLU A 116 -9.88 3.99 0.19
CA GLU A 116 -11.28 3.56 0.29
C GLU A 116 -11.52 2.24 -0.47
N GLY A 117 -10.87 2.04 -1.62
CA GLY A 117 -10.88 0.77 -2.34
C GLY A 117 -10.35 -0.38 -1.50
N ILE A 118 -9.17 -0.21 -0.90
CA ILE A 118 -8.55 -1.22 -0.03
C ILE A 118 -9.42 -1.52 1.19
N LYS A 119 -9.96 -0.49 1.88
CA LYS A 119 -10.86 -0.71 3.01
C LYS A 119 -12.09 -1.53 2.63
N ARG A 120 -12.66 -1.31 1.44
CA ARG A 120 -13.83 -2.08 0.96
C ARG A 120 -13.48 -3.54 0.75
N ILE A 121 -12.31 -3.83 0.17
CA ILE A 121 -11.84 -5.20 -0.05
C ILE A 121 -11.67 -5.90 1.31
N ILE A 122 -10.90 -5.30 2.23
CA ILE A 122 -10.64 -5.88 3.56
C ILE A 122 -11.94 -6.10 4.36
N THR A 123 -12.90 -5.17 4.27
CA THR A 123 -14.19 -5.30 4.97
C THR A 123 -15.08 -6.39 4.37
N SER A 124 -14.91 -6.70 3.07
CA SER A 124 -15.70 -7.73 2.39
C SER A 124 -15.18 -9.15 2.63
N THR A 125 -13.90 -9.26 3.01
CA THR A 125 -13.22 -10.55 3.27
C THR A 125 -13.30 -10.98 4.75
N ARG A 126 -13.81 -10.14 5.65
CA ARG A 126 -14.01 -10.42 7.09
C ARG A 126 -15.46 -10.77 7.42
#